data_AF-D2HHA5-F1
#
_entry.id   AF-D2HHA5-F1
#
_cell.length_a   1.000
_cell.length_b   1.000
_cell.length_c   1.000
_cell.angle_alpha   90.00
_cell.angle_beta   90.00
_cell.angle_gamma   90.00
#
_symmetry.space_group_name_H-M   'P 1'
#
loop_
_entity.id
_entity.type
_entity.pdbx_description
1 polymer ?
#
loop_
_entity_poly.entity_id
_entity_poly.type
_entity_poly.pdbx_seq_one_letter_code
_entity_poly.pdbx_strand_id
1 'polypeptide(L)'
;MGQHVTKISSIPIRCHSDAEGTMDHYKIAVRSFKPDFILVRQHAYSMALGEDYRSLVIGLQYGGLPAVNSLYSVYNFCSKPWVFSQLIKIFHSLGPEKFPLVEQTFFPNHKPMNHHMKNGARGLYLNCHDVGLELGDCKGQASPVLSTQPDGAQG
;
A
#
# COMPACT_ATOMS: atom_id res chain seq x y z
N MET A 1 17.74 10.06 26.87
CA MET A 1 16.62 9.66 25.99
C MET A 1 17.18 8.75 24.92
N GLY A 2 16.87 7.45 24.95
CA GLY A 2 17.39 6.49 23.98
C GLY A 2 16.48 6.41 22.76
N GLN A 3 17.03 6.56 21.56
CA GLN A 3 16.29 6.27 20.33
C GLN A 3 16.36 4.76 20.07
N HIS A 4 15.20 4.12 19.89
CA HIS A 4 15.14 2.70 19.56
C HIS A 4 14.72 2.56 18.09
N VAL A 5 15.62 2.03 17.27
CA VAL A 5 15.37 1.78 15.84
C VAL A 5 15.09 0.29 15.66
N THR A 6 13.97 -0.05 15.00
CA THR A 6 13.56 -1.45 14.81
C THR A 6 12.84 -1.60 13.48
N LYS A 7 13.08 -2.72 12.79
CA LYS A 7 12.34 -3.08 11.57
C LYS A 7 10.88 -3.31 11.91
N ILE A 8 9.96 -2.87 11.06
CA ILE A 8 8.51 -3.01 11.29
C ILE A 8 8.09 -4.48 11.52
N SER A 9 8.79 -5.41 10.88
CA SER A 9 8.54 -6.86 10.97
C SER A 9 8.80 -7.47 12.35
N SER A 10 9.61 -6.81 13.18
CA SER A 10 10.03 -7.33 14.49
C SER A 10 9.42 -6.56 15.65
N ILE A 11 8.34 -5.81 15.42
CA ILE A 11 7.65 -5.02 16.44
C ILE A 11 6.38 -5.78 16.88
N PRO A 12 6.42 -6.55 17.97
CA PRO A 12 5.21 -7.13 18.55
C PRO A 12 4.51 -6.06 19.39
N ILE A 13 3.37 -5.56 18.88
CA ILE A 13 2.51 -4.62 19.60
C ILE A 13 1.34 -5.36 20.23
N ARG A 14 1.06 -5.01 21.48
CA ARG A 14 -0.17 -5.35 22.18
C ARG A 14 -0.80 -4.05 22.67
N CYS A 15 -2.04 -3.81 22.27
CA CYS A 15 -2.83 -2.68 22.74
C CYS A 15 -4.04 -3.20 23.52
N HIS A 16 -4.31 -2.61 24.67
CA HIS A 16 -5.50 -2.84 25.47
C HIS A 16 -6.22 -1.52 25.70
N SER A 17 -7.51 -1.48 25.39
CA SER A 17 -8.43 -0.46 25.85
C SER A 17 -8.95 -0.84 27.23
N ASP A 18 -9.09 0.13 28.12
CA ASP A 18 -9.86 -0.04 29.35
C ASP A 18 -11.36 0.18 29.09
N ALA A 19 -12.20 -0.09 30.09
CA ALA A 19 -13.65 0.07 29.99
C ALA A 19 -14.12 1.53 29.91
N GLU A 20 -13.23 2.50 30.18
CA GLU A 20 -13.51 3.94 30.15
C GLU A 20 -13.07 4.60 28.84
N GLY A 21 -12.42 3.85 27.94
CA GLY A 21 -11.93 4.32 26.64
C GLY A 21 -10.58 5.04 26.70
N THR A 22 -9.91 5.03 27.85
CA THR A 22 -8.58 5.59 28.05
C THR A 22 -7.53 4.57 27.59
N MET A 23 -6.64 5.00 26.71
CA MET A 23 -5.61 4.14 26.10
C MET A 23 -4.41 4.00 27.04
N ASP A 24 -4.57 3.25 28.12
CA ASP A 24 -3.55 3.17 29.17
C ASP A 24 -2.37 2.26 28.82
N HIS A 25 -2.58 1.24 27.98
CA HIS A 25 -1.61 0.16 27.81
C HIS A 25 -1.40 -0.28 26.35
N TYR A 26 -0.50 0.42 25.63
CA TYR A 26 0.24 -0.19 24.51
C TYR A 26 1.63 -0.61 24.99
N LYS A 27 2.05 -1.83 24.67
CA LYS A 27 3.38 -2.36 25.01
C LYS A 27 4.01 -3.04 23.79
N ILE A 28 5.27 -2.71 23.51
CA ILE A 28 6.08 -3.43 22.53
C ILE A 28 6.82 -4.57 23.24
N ALA A 29 6.50 -5.83 22.89
CA ALA A 29 6.75 -6.99 23.73
C ALA A 29 8.21 -7.47 23.83
N VAL A 30 9.11 -7.18 22.88
CA VAL A 30 10.47 -7.76 22.91
C VAL A 30 11.36 -7.10 23.96
N ARG A 31 11.07 -5.85 24.38
CA ARG A 31 11.79 -5.12 25.42
C ARG A 31 10.90 -4.05 26.05
N SER A 32 9.73 -4.42 26.56
CA SER A 32 8.74 -3.57 27.27
C SER A 32 9.06 -2.07 27.31
N PHE A 33 8.97 -1.40 26.16
CA PHE A 33 9.16 0.04 26.07
C PHE A 33 7.89 0.67 25.52
N LYS A 34 7.55 1.83 26.06
CA LYS A 34 6.38 2.62 25.71
C LYS A 34 6.90 3.81 24.89
N PRO A 35 6.92 3.74 23.54
CA PRO A 35 7.40 4.87 22.74
C PRO A 35 6.50 6.09 22.89
N ASP A 36 7.03 7.26 23.27
CA ASP A 36 6.21 8.48 23.32
C ASP A 36 5.90 9.04 21.92
N PHE A 37 6.66 8.62 20.90
CA PHE A 37 6.55 9.09 19.53
C PHE A 37 7.12 8.08 18.53
N ILE A 38 6.60 8.07 17.30
CA ILE A 38 7.01 7.14 16.24
C ILE A 38 7.46 7.87 14.98
N LEU A 39 8.60 7.46 14.42
CA LEU A 39 9.04 7.87 13.09
C LEU A 39 8.91 6.69 12.12
N VAL A 40 8.00 6.78 11.15
CA VAL A 40 7.78 5.71 10.16
C VAL A 40 8.66 5.96 8.93
N ARG A 41 9.63 5.07 8.70
CA ARG A 41 10.58 5.14 7.56
C ARG A 41 10.54 3.92 6.64
N GLN A 42 9.75 2.91 6.97
CA GLN A 42 9.60 1.69 6.19
C GLN A 42 8.18 1.62 5.61
N HIS A 43 8.02 1.02 4.43
CA HIS A 43 6.70 0.78 3.85
C HIS A 43 5.89 -0.18 4.72
N ALA A 44 4.65 0.19 5.03
CA ALA A 44 3.74 -0.64 5.81
C ALA A 44 3.07 -1.76 4.98
N TYR A 45 3.17 -1.70 3.66
CA TYR A 45 2.61 -2.69 2.75
C TYR A 45 3.44 -2.79 1.48
N SER A 46 3.78 -4.02 1.07
CA SER A 46 4.48 -4.32 -0.17
C SER A 46 3.99 -5.65 -0.74
N MET A 47 3.32 -5.59 -1.89
CA MET A 47 2.86 -6.80 -2.58
C MET A 47 4.02 -7.61 -3.19
N ALA A 48 5.09 -6.94 -3.65
CA ALA A 48 6.24 -7.59 -4.29
C ALA A 48 7.02 -8.49 -3.32
N LEU A 49 7.14 -8.06 -2.06
CA LEU A 49 7.83 -8.82 -1.02
C LEU A 49 6.87 -9.67 -0.17
N GLY A 50 5.56 -9.59 -0.43
CA GLY A 50 4.55 -10.24 0.40
C GLY A 50 4.49 -9.70 1.84
N GLU A 51 5.00 -8.49 2.06
CA GLU A 51 5.08 -7.88 3.38
C GLU A 51 3.81 -7.06 3.68
N ASP A 52 3.05 -7.46 4.69
CA ASP A 52 1.85 -6.74 5.13
C ASP A 52 1.92 -6.39 6.63
N TYR A 53 2.14 -5.11 6.91
CA TYR A 53 2.23 -4.54 8.25
C TYR A 53 1.11 -3.54 8.52
N ARG A 54 0.01 -3.59 7.75
CA ARG A 54 -1.15 -2.69 7.95
C ARG A 54 -1.77 -2.88 9.34
N SER A 55 -1.85 -4.12 9.80
CA SER A 55 -2.31 -4.47 11.16
C SER A 55 -1.48 -3.80 12.24
N LEU A 56 -0.17 -3.64 12.01
CA LEU A 56 0.72 -2.94 12.92
C LEU A 56 0.39 -1.45 12.98
N VAL A 57 0.23 -0.80 11.83
CA VAL A 57 -0.16 0.63 11.77
C VAL A 57 -1.50 0.86 12.47
N ILE A 58 -2.45 -0.07 12.30
CA ILE A 58 -3.73 -0.05 13.03
C ILE A 58 -3.49 -0.16 14.54
N GLY A 59 -2.65 -1.10 14.99
CA GLY A 59 -2.32 -1.25 16.41
C GLY A 59 -1.68 -0.01 17.01
N LEU A 60 -0.76 0.63 16.29
CA LEU A 60 -0.14 1.90 16.71
C LEU A 60 -1.18 3.03 16.82
N GLN A 61 -2.08 3.13 15.85
CA GLN A 61 -3.15 4.13 15.85
C GLN A 61 -4.13 3.87 17.00
N TYR A 62 -4.46 2.60 17.24
CA TYR A 62 -5.31 2.17 18.35
C TYR A 62 -4.67 2.52 19.69
N GLY A 63 -3.35 2.40 19.81
CA GLY A 63 -2.60 2.81 21.00
C GLY A 63 -2.47 4.33 21.21
N GLY A 64 -3.05 5.16 20.33
CA GLY A 64 -3.02 6.61 20.45
C GLY A 64 -1.64 7.24 20.26
N LEU A 65 -0.74 6.56 19.55
CA LEU A 65 0.65 6.98 19.41
C LEU A 65 0.81 8.12 18.39
N PRO A 66 1.44 9.25 18.75
CA PRO A 66 1.79 10.28 17.78
C PRO A 66 2.92 9.78 16.86
N ALA A 67 2.82 10.10 15.57
CA ALA A 67 3.80 9.66 14.59
C ALA A 67 4.04 10.67 13.46
N VAL A 68 5.21 10.57 12.84
CA VAL A 68 5.54 11.25 11.57
C VAL A 68 5.95 10.22 10.50
N ASN A 69 5.34 10.22 9.31
CA ASN A 69 4.06 10.89 9.01
C ASN A 69 2.92 10.31 9.89
N SER A 70 1.77 11.00 9.95
CA SER A 70 0.64 10.52 10.75
C SER A 70 0.27 9.08 10.39
N LEU A 71 -0.05 8.25 11.38
CA LEU A 71 -0.43 6.85 11.14
C LEU A 71 -1.64 6.74 10.21
N TYR A 72 -2.55 7.72 10.26
CA TYR A 72 -3.65 7.88 9.30
C TYR A 72 -3.16 8.02 7.85
N SER A 73 -2.18 8.89 7.60
CA SER A 73 -1.60 9.03 6.26
C SER A 73 -0.85 7.77 5.86
N VAL A 74 -0.05 7.17 6.74
CA VAL A 74 0.68 5.92 6.47
C VAL A 74 -0.27 4.81 6.04
N TYR A 75 -1.41 4.66 6.73
CA TYR A 75 -2.43 3.66 6.38
C TYR A 75 -3.06 3.93 5.00
N ASN A 76 -3.41 5.18 4.71
CA ASN A 76 -3.95 5.57 3.40
C ASN A 76 -2.95 5.40 2.25
N PHE A 77 -1.65 5.52 2.53
CA PHE A 77 -0.58 5.35 1.54
C PHE A 77 -0.30 3.88 1.17
N CYS A 78 -0.92 2.92 1.83
CA CYS A 78 -0.78 1.49 1.49
C CYS A 78 -1.40 1.12 0.13
N SER A 79 -2.21 1.98 -0.48
CA SER A 79 -2.75 1.75 -1.83
C SER A 79 -2.34 2.88 -2.78
N LYS A 80 -1.47 2.57 -3.74
CA LYS A 80 -1.03 3.53 -4.77
C LYS A 80 -2.20 4.17 -5.53
N PRO A 81 -3.20 3.44 -6.06
CA PRO A 81 -4.33 4.07 -6.77
C PRO A 81 -5.22 4.89 -5.83
N TRP A 82 -5.30 4.55 -4.55
CA TRP A 82 -5.98 5.39 -3.56
C TRP A 82 -5.30 6.76 -3.42
N VAL A 83 -3.97 6.77 -3.30
CA VAL A 83 -3.18 8.02 -3.26
C VAL A 83 -3.32 8.78 -4.58
N PHE A 84 -3.25 8.09 -5.72
CA PHE A 84 -3.39 8.70 -7.04
C PHE A 84 -4.75 9.38 -7.24
N SER A 85 -5.83 8.83 -6.65
CA SER A 85 -7.15 9.48 -6.67
C SER A 85 -7.15 10.87 -6.01
N GLN A 86 -6.29 11.10 -5.01
CA GLN A 86 -6.14 12.43 -4.42
C GLN A 86 -5.38 13.37 -5.35
N LEU A 87 -4.40 12.87 -6.12
CA LEU A 87 -3.73 13.63 -7.15
C LEU A 87 -4.69 14.04 -8.28
N ILE A 88 -5.62 13.16 -8.67
CA ILE A 88 -6.67 13.49 -9.65
C ILE A 88 -7.55 14.65 -9.15
N LYS A 89 -7.90 14.69 -7.87
CA LYS A 89 -8.66 15.82 -7.29
C LYS A 89 -7.88 17.13 -7.35
N ILE A 90 -6.58 17.08 -7.08
CA ILE A 90 -5.69 18.25 -7.18
C ILE A 90 -5.60 18.69 -8.64
N PHE A 91 -5.42 17.75 -9.57
CA PHE A 91 -5.41 17.99 -11.02
C PHE A 91 -6.68 18.72 -11.48
N HIS A 92 -7.87 18.24 -11.08
CA HIS A 92 -9.13 18.90 -11.41
C HIS A 92 -9.26 20.30 -10.81
N SER A 93 -8.63 20.55 -9.66
CA SER A 93 -8.71 21.85 -8.98
C SER A 93 -7.73 22.88 -9.56
N LEU A 94 -6.54 22.46 -9.99
CA LEU A 94 -5.46 23.34 -10.45
C LEU A 94 -5.36 23.43 -11.97
N GLY A 95 -5.86 22.43 -12.70
CA GLY A 95 -5.74 22.31 -14.14
C GLY A 95 -4.36 21.79 -14.61
N PRO A 96 -4.28 21.35 -15.87
CA PRO A 96 -3.08 20.71 -16.44
C PRO A 96 -1.86 21.65 -16.52
N GLU A 97 -2.09 22.95 -16.66
CA GLU A 97 -1.01 23.96 -16.74
C GLU A 97 -0.20 24.05 -15.43
N LYS A 98 -0.88 23.96 -14.28
CA LYS A 98 -0.24 24.11 -12.95
C LYS A 98 0.16 22.77 -12.34
N PHE A 99 -0.55 21.71 -12.69
CA PHE A 99 -0.31 20.38 -12.16
C PHE A 99 -0.48 19.36 -13.29
N PRO A 100 0.53 19.14 -14.15
CA PRO A 100 0.43 18.22 -15.29
C PRO A 100 0.47 16.76 -14.81
N LEU A 101 -0.69 16.22 -14.43
CA LEU A 101 -0.82 14.83 -14.00
C LEU A 101 -0.87 13.91 -15.22
N VAL A 102 -0.11 12.82 -15.18
CA VAL A 102 -0.15 11.78 -16.21
C VAL A 102 -1.53 11.12 -16.26
N GLU A 103 -2.07 10.97 -17.47
CA GLU A 103 -3.32 10.25 -17.68
C GLU A 103 -3.11 8.75 -17.40
N GLN A 104 -3.92 8.21 -16.48
CA GLN A 104 -3.86 6.82 -16.07
C GLN A 104 -5.27 6.26 -15.88
N THR A 105 -5.47 5.03 -16.34
CA THR A 105 -6.73 4.30 -16.15
C THR A 105 -6.57 3.26 -15.05
N PHE A 106 -7.46 3.29 -14.05
CA PHE A 106 -7.51 2.31 -12.97
C PHE A 106 -8.40 1.13 -13.34
N PHE A 107 -7.88 -0.10 -13.20
CA PHE A 107 -8.65 -1.33 -13.36
C PHE A 107 -8.78 -2.09 -12.03
N PRO A 108 -10.00 -2.31 -11.50
CA PRO A 108 -10.20 -3.06 -10.25
C PRO A 108 -9.75 -4.52 -10.31
N ASN A 109 -9.82 -5.11 -11.50
CA ASN A 109 -9.38 -6.48 -11.80
C ASN A 109 -8.95 -6.57 -13.29
N HIS A 110 -8.43 -7.72 -13.73
CA HIS A 110 -7.93 -7.92 -15.11
C HIS A 110 -9.04 -7.97 -16.18
N LYS A 111 -10.29 -8.28 -15.83
CA LYS A 111 -11.38 -8.48 -16.81
C LYS A 111 -11.60 -7.26 -17.74
N PRO A 112 -11.71 -6.02 -17.24
CA PRO A 112 -11.89 -4.84 -18.10
C PRO A 112 -10.65 -4.47 -18.93
N MET A 113 -9.46 -4.97 -18.59
CA MET A 113 -8.20 -4.56 -19.22
C MET A 113 -8.09 -5.04 -20.68
N ASN A 114 -8.63 -6.22 -20.99
CA ASN A 114 -8.51 -6.87 -22.29
C ASN A 114 -9.15 -6.08 -23.45
N HIS A 115 -10.13 -5.23 -23.17
CA HIS A 115 -10.75 -4.37 -24.18
C HIS A 115 -9.99 -3.04 -24.37
N HIS A 116 -9.27 -2.57 -23.35
CA HIS A 116 -8.67 -1.23 -23.33
C HIS A 116 -7.22 -1.20 -23.80
N MET A 117 -6.43 -2.26 -23.57
CA MET A 117 -5.02 -2.32 -23.98
C MET A 117 -4.81 -2.42 -25.51
N LYS A 118 -5.85 -2.73 -26.29
CA LYS A 118 -5.76 -2.76 -27.77
C LYS A 118 -5.49 -1.38 -28.39
N ASN A 119 -5.66 -0.30 -27.62
CA ASN A 119 -5.51 1.08 -28.08
C ASN A 119 -4.25 1.79 -27.55
N GLY A 120 -3.30 1.08 -26.94
CA GLY A 120 -2.05 1.69 -26.43
C GLY A 120 -2.20 2.50 -25.13
N ALA A 121 -3.32 2.36 -24.42
CA ALA A 121 -3.56 3.04 -23.15
C ALA A 121 -2.69 2.47 -22.01
N ARG A 122 -2.14 3.36 -21.17
CA ARG A 122 -1.41 3.00 -19.94
C ARG A 122 -2.41 2.67 -18.83
N GLY A 123 -2.56 1.39 -18.52
CA GLY A 123 -3.39 0.90 -17.42
C GLY A 123 -2.57 0.65 -16.17
N LEU A 124 -3.08 1.03 -15.00
CA LEU A 124 -2.61 0.46 -13.74
C LEU A 124 -3.48 -0.73 -13.37
N TYR A 125 -2.82 -1.84 -13.10
CA TYR A 125 -3.43 -3.02 -12.56
C TYR A 125 -2.80 -3.32 -11.20
N LEU A 126 -3.60 -3.50 -10.13
CA LEU A 126 -3.04 -4.08 -8.91
C LEU A 126 -2.82 -5.57 -9.14
N ASN A 127 -1.67 -5.97 -9.66
CA ASN A 127 -1.16 -7.32 -9.41
C ASN A 127 0.32 -7.27 -9.02
N CYS A 128 0.77 -8.32 -8.33
CA CYS A 128 1.97 -8.45 -7.50
C CYS A 128 3.31 -7.84 -7.97
N HIS A 129 3.45 -7.35 -9.20
CA HIS A 129 4.69 -6.79 -9.74
C HIS A 129 4.84 -5.26 -9.58
N ASP A 130 3.79 -4.54 -9.20
CA ASP A 130 3.80 -3.06 -9.17
C ASP A 130 4.37 -2.42 -7.89
N VAL A 131 5.51 -2.93 -7.40
CA VAL A 131 6.34 -2.19 -6.43
C VAL A 131 7.65 -1.68 -7.05
N GLY A 132 7.88 -1.95 -8.33
CA GLY A 132 8.97 -1.35 -9.10
C GLY A 132 8.57 -1.12 -10.55
N LEU A 133 7.88 -0.02 -10.83
CA LEU A 133 7.98 0.60 -12.15
C LEU A 133 8.75 1.91 -11.99
N GLU A 134 10.02 1.85 -12.39
CA GLU A 134 10.56 2.92 -13.22
C GLU A 134 9.56 3.20 -14.34
N LEU A 135 9.44 4.47 -14.72
CA LEU A 135 8.73 4.93 -15.90
C LEU A 135 9.40 4.33 -17.16
N GLY A 136 9.18 3.05 -17.42
CA GLY A 136 9.61 2.33 -18.59
C GLY A 136 8.38 1.88 -19.37
N ASP A 137 8.27 2.35 -20.61
CA ASP A 137 7.24 1.98 -21.57
C ASP A 137 6.89 0.48 -21.51
N CYS A 138 5.66 0.13 -21.09
CA CYS A 138 5.06 -1.14 -21.47
C CYS A 138 4.66 -1.09 -22.95
N LYS A 139 5.65 -0.98 -23.84
CA LYS A 139 5.45 -1.28 -25.26
C LYS A 139 5.39 -2.80 -25.40
N GLY A 140 4.17 -3.31 -25.57
CA GLY A 140 3.94 -4.58 -26.25
C GLY A 140 4.49 -5.84 -25.60
N GLN A 141 4.29 -6.05 -24.30
CA GLN A 141 4.38 -7.39 -23.72
C GLN A 141 3.01 -7.83 -23.23
N ALA A 142 2.28 -8.51 -24.13
CA ALA A 142 1.39 -9.57 -23.69
C ALA A 142 2.29 -10.63 -23.03
N SER A 143 2.37 -10.66 -21.70
CA SER A 143 2.94 -11.83 -21.03
C SER A 143 2.06 -13.04 -21.37
N PRO A 144 2.65 -14.20 -21.67
CA PRO A 144 1.91 -15.37 -22.11
C PRO A 144 0.97 -15.78 -20.99
N VAL A 145 -0.33 -15.79 -21.28
CA VAL A 145 -1.28 -16.57 -20.48
C VAL A 145 -0.74 -18.00 -20.51
N LEU A 146 -0.32 -18.48 -19.34
CA LEU A 146 0.08 -19.84 -19.09
C LEU A 146 -0.87 -20.78 -19.83
N SER A 147 -0.34 -21.46 -20.84
CA SER A 147 -1.04 -22.49 -21.59
C SER A 147 -1.43 -23.61 -20.62
N THR A 148 -2.70 -23.68 -20.23
CA THR A 148 -3.30 -24.95 -19.84
C THR A 148 -3.62 -25.68 -21.14
N GLN A 149 -2.71 -26.56 -21.57
CA GLN A 149 -2.99 -27.61 -22.55
C GLN A 149 -3.73 -28.79 -21.87
N PRO A 150 -4.39 -29.67 -22.66
CA PRO A 150 -5.71 -30.21 -22.35
C PRO A 150 -5.67 -31.51 -21.55
N ASP A 151 -6.57 -31.66 -20.59
CA ASP A 151 -6.86 -32.98 -20.01
C ASP A 151 -7.69 -33.82 -20.99
N GLY A 152 -7.20 -35.03 -21.20
CA GLY A 152 -7.57 -35.91 -22.29
C GLY A 152 -9.00 -36.39 -22.28
N ALA A 153 -9.57 -36.46 -23.48
CA ALA A 153 -10.59 -37.44 -23.81
C ALA A 153 -9.91 -38.80 -23.96
N GLN A 154 -10.23 -39.73 -23.07
CA GLN A 154 -10.14 -41.17 -23.35
C GLN A 154 -11.58 -41.67 -23.45
N GLY A 155 -11.82 -42.46 -24.51
CA GLY A 155 -13.13 -43.03 -24.83
C GLY A 155 -13.46 -44.29 -24.06
#